data_AF-A0AAP5YDR1-F1
#
_entry.id   AF-A0AAP5YDR1-F1
#
_cell.length_a   1.000
_cell.length_b   1.000
_cell.length_c   1.000
_cell.angle_alpha   90.00
_cell.angle_beta   90.00
_cell.angle_gamma   90.00
#
_symmetry.space_group_name_H-M   'P 1'
#
loop_
_entity.id
_entity.type
_entity.pdbx_description
1 polymer ?
#
loop_
_entity_poly.entity_id
_entity_poly.type
_entity_poly.pdbx_seq_one_letter_code
_entity_poly.pdbx_strand_id
1 'polypeptide(L)' 'ILMDNQLPHLGGIETTKEIRQNLKLGTPIYACTADTAQETSDAFMEAGANYVLLKPIKENALHEAFVDFKQRFLIERT' A
#
# COMPACT_ATOMS: atom_id res chain seq x y z
N ILE A 1 -0.73 -7.28 -2.03
CA ILE A 1 0.07 -7.41 -0.78
C ILE A 1 -0.54 -6.46 0.23
N LEU A 2 -0.92 -6.93 1.41
CA LEU A 2 -1.20 -6.06 2.56
C LEU A 2 0.13 -5.87 3.30
N MET A 3 0.61 -4.65 3.38
CA MET A 3 1.93 -4.31 3.93
C MET A 3 1.78 -3.62 5.27
N ASP A 4 2.22 -4.26 6.35
CA ASP A 4 2.27 -3.59 7.65
C ASP A 4 3.37 -2.52 7.67
N ASN A 5 3.12 -1.39 8.32
CA ASN A 5 4.16 -0.41 8.61
C ASN A 5 5.17 -0.92 9.65
N GLN A 6 4.69 -1.66 10.64
CA GLN A 6 5.53 -2.20 11.71
C GLN A 6 5.83 -3.66 11.44
N LEU A 7 7.04 -3.91 10.94
CA LEU A 7 7.56 -5.23 10.65
C LEU A 7 8.82 -5.49 11.49
N PRO A 8 9.12 -6.74 11.85
CA PRO A 8 10.38 -7.04 12.51
C PRO A 8 11.55 -6.78 11.54
N HIS A 9 12.59 -6.12 12.04
CA HIS A 9 13.86 -5.81 11.36
C HIS A 9 13.82 -4.73 10.26
N LEU A 10 12.85 -4.73 9.36
CA LEU A 10 12.76 -3.78 8.25
C LEU A 10 11.35 -3.19 8.20
N GLY A 11 11.22 -1.86 8.23
CA GLY A 11 9.93 -1.18 8.21
C GLY A 11 9.14 -1.41 6.91
N GLY A 12 7.83 -1.17 6.98
CA GLY A 12 6.94 -1.38 5.84
C GLY A 12 7.25 -0.48 4.65
N ILE A 13 7.69 0.75 4.90
CA ILE A 13 8.06 1.72 3.86
C ILE A 13 9.32 1.23 3.13
N GLU A 14 10.34 0.83 3.87
CA GLU A 14 11.60 0.30 3.31
C GLU A 14 11.33 -1.00 2.55
N THR A 15 10.54 -1.90 3.12
CA THR A 15 10.13 -3.15 2.46
C THR A 15 9.39 -2.87 1.16
N THR A 16 8.53 -1.86 1.12
CA THR A 16 7.84 -1.43 -0.10
C THR A 16 8.84 -0.94 -1.15
N LYS A 17 9.82 -0.11 -0.76
CA LYS A 17 10.90 0.34 -1.65
C LYS A 17 11.69 -0.84 -2.22
N GLU A 18 12.06 -1.80 -1.39
CA GLU A 18 12.78 -3.02 -1.81
C GLU A 18 11.99 -3.82 -2.86
N ILE A 19 10.68 -4.00 -2.65
CA ILE A 19 9.81 -4.70 -3.60
C ILE A 19 9.75 -3.98 -4.95
N ARG A 20 9.72 -2.64 -4.95
CA ARG A 20 9.60 -1.84 -6.17
C ARG A 20 10.93 -1.66 -6.91
N GLN A 21 12.01 -1.42 -6.18
CA GLN A 21 13.31 -1.05 -6.77
C GLN A 21 14.16 -2.29 -7.11
N ASN A 22 14.25 -3.23 -6.16
CA ASN A 22 15.15 -4.38 -6.30
C ASN A 22 14.43 -5.58 -6.90
N LEU A 23 13.25 -5.93 -6.37
CA LEU A 23 12.47 -7.06 -6.91
C LEU A 23 11.68 -6.69 -8.17
N LYS A 24 11.44 -5.40 -8.41
CA LYS A 24 10.72 -4.84 -9.57
C LYS A 24 9.34 -5.47 -9.78
N LEU A 25 8.65 -5.80 -8.69
CA LEU A 25 7.33 -6.42 -8.77
C LEU A 25 6.25 -5.35 -8.99
N GLY A 26 5.38 -5.58 -9.97
CA GLY A 26 4.18 -4.76 -10.22
C GLY A 26 2.97 -5.13 -9.36
N THR A 27 3.10 -6.11 -8.45
CA THR A 27 2.00 -6.56 -7.59
C THR A 27 1.49 -5.40 -6.72
N PRO A 28 0.16 -5.17 -6.63
CA PRO A 28 -0.40 -4.08 -5.83
C PRO A 28 -0.02 -4.21 -4.36
N ILE A 29 0.37 -3.09 -3.74
CA ILE A 29 0.69 -2.99 -2.32
C ILE A 29 -0.31 -2.04 -1.67
N TYR A 30 -1.03 -2.54 -0.66
CA TYR A 30 -1.89 -1.76 0.22
C TYR A 30 -1.18 -1.61 1.56
N ALA A 31 -0.66 -0.42 1.85
CA ALA A 31 -0.02 -0.12 3.13
C ALA A 31 -1.04 -0.14 4.25
N CYS A 32 -0.68 -0.66 5.41
CA CYS A 32 -1.56 -0.86 6.57
C CYS A 32 -0.87 -0.23 7.79
N THR A 33 -1.32 0.94 8.21
CA THR A 33 -0.69 1.71 9.30
C THR A 33 -1.70 2.07 10.39
N ALA A 34 -1.25 2.16 11.63
CA ALA A 34 -2.03 2.77 12.72
C ALA A 34 -1.79 4.29 12.82
N ASP A 35 -0.77 4.80 12.12
CA ASP A 35 -0.44 6.22 12.08
C ASP A 35 -1.43 6.96 11.19
N THR A 36 -2.01 8.03 11.71
CA THR A 36 -2.95 8.91 11.01
C THR A 36 -2.26 10.12 10.37
N ALA A 37 -0.95 10.29 10.57
CA ALA A 37 -0.19 11.38 9.99
C ALA A 37 -0.16 11.25 8.46
N GLN A 38 -0.40 12.39 7.78
CA GLN A 38 -0.34 12.46 6.33
C GLN A 38 1.06 12.11 5.81
N GLU A 39 2.10 12.52 6.54
CA GLU A 39 3.50 12.24 6.22
C GLU A 39 3.78 10.74 6.06
N THR A 40 3.19 9.90 6.92
CA THR A 40 3.33 8.44 6.81
C THR A 40 2.65 7.91 5.55
N SER A 41 1.47 8.43 5.23
CA SER A 41 0.76 8.04 4.01
C SER A 41 1.54 8.46 2.77
N ASP A 42 2.05 9.68 2.75
CA ASP A 42 2.86 10.22 1.65
C ASP A 42 4.13 9.40 1.45
N ALA A 43 4.83 9.04 2.54
CA ALA A 43 6.02 8.21 2.48
C ALA A 43 5.76 6.80 1.90
N PHE A 44 4.61 6.19 2.21
CA PHE A 44 4.20 4.93 1.59
C PHE A 44 3.90 5.07 0.10
N MET A 45 3.20 6.14 -0.28
CA MET A 45 2.88 6.40 -1.69
C MET A 45 4.15 6.67 -2.49
N GLU A 46 5.09 7.45 -1.95
CA GLU A 46 6.41 7.70 -2.55
C GLU A 46 7.24 6.42 -2.66
N ALA A 47 7.16 5.52 -1.67
CA ALA A 47 7.78 4.20 -1.74
C ALA A 47 7.18 3.29 -2.83
N GLY A 48 6.01 3.64 -3.39
CA GLY A 48 5.34 2.91 -4.46
C GLY A 48 4.20 2.02 -3.99
N ALA A 49 3.61 2.29 -2.82
CA ALA A 49 2.33 1.72 -2.44
C ALA A 49 1.21 2.23 -3.36
N ASN A 50 0.16 1.43 -3.52
CA ASN A 50 -0.97 1.75 -4.38
C ASN A 50 -2.15 2.37 -3.60
N TYR A 51 -2.17 2.16 -2.28
CA TYR A 51 -3.22 2.63 -1.37
C TYR A 51 -2.72 2.55 0.08
N VAL A 52 -3.31 3.34 0.98
CA VAL A 52 -3.05 3.30 2.43
C VAL A 52 -4.34 3.01 3.19
N LEU A 53 -4.31 1.99 4.06
CA LEU A 53 -5.38 1.54 4.93
C LEU A 53 -5.02 1.82 6.39
N LEU A 54 -5.95 2.45 7.11
CA LEU A 54 -5.79 2.69 8.53
C LEU A 54 -6.19 1.46 9.35
N LYS A 55 -5.41 1.13 10.37
CA LYS A 55 -5.74 0.12 11.37
C LYS A 55 -6.66 0.69 12.46
N PRO A 56 -7.62 -0.08 12.99
CA PRO A 56 -7.98 -1.45 12.56
C PRO A 56 -8.64 -1.44 11.18
N ILE A 57 -8.24 -2.39 10.32
CA ILE A 57 -8.72 -2.45 8.94
C ILE A 57 -10.19 -2.86 8.96
N LYS A 58 -11.06 -1.94 8.53
CA LYS A 58 -12.49 -2.21 8.38
C LYS A 58 -12.76 -2.86 7.03
N GLU A 59 -13.72 -3.77 6.98
CA GLU A 59 -14.11 -4.49 5.76
C GLU A 59 -14.47 -3.52 4.61
N ASN A 60 -15.27 -2.49 4.89
CA ASN A 60 -15.65 -1.50 3.89
C ASN A 60 -14.44 -0.78 3.29
N ALA A 61 -13.48 -0.36 4.13
CA ALA A 61 -12.28 0.33 3.66
C ALA A 61 -11.40 -0.58 2.79
N LEU A 62 -11.29 -1.86 3.15
CA LEU A 62 -10.58 -2.85 2.33
C LEU A 62 -11.28 -3.10 1.00
N HIS A 63 -12.61 -3.20 1.02
CA HIS A 63 -13.42 -3.36 -0.19
C HIS A 63 -13.25 -2.15 -1.14
N GLU A 64 -13.32 -0.93 -0.62
CA GLU A 64 -13.08 0.30 -1.38
C GLU A 64 -11.71 0.30 -2.05
N ALA A 65 -10.65 -0.08 -1.33
CA ALA A 65 -9.30 -0.18 -1.90
C ALA A 65 -9.21 -1.19 -3.05
N PHE A 66 -9.93 -2.32 -2.97
CA PHE A 66 -9.98 -3.30 -4.05
C PHE A 66 -10.79 -2.82 -5.25
N VAL A 67 -11.90 -2.12 -5.02
CA VAL A 67 -12.70 -1.52 -6.10
C VAL A 67 -11.89 -0.46 -6.83
N ASP A 68 -11.21 0.42 -6.11
CA ASP A 68 -10.34 1.45 -6.67
C ASP A 68 -9.23 0.82 -7.54
N PHE A 69 -8.55 -0.22 -7.03
CA PHE A 69 -7.56 -0.93 -7.83
C PHE A 69 -8.15 -1.57 -9.09
N LYS A 70 -9.31 -2.23 -8.98
CA LYS A 70 -10.01 -2.84 -10.12
C LYS A 70 -10.34 -1.80 -11.19
N GLN A 71 -10.81 -0.61 -10.80
CA GLN A 71 -11.14 0.46 -11.74
C GLN A 71 -9.88 0.97 -12.47
N ARG A 72 -8.81 1.26 -11.74
CA ARG A 72 -7.53 1.68 -12.34
C ARG A 72 -6.98 0.63 -13.32
N PHE A 73 -6.97 -0.63 -12.91
CA PHE A 73 -6.47 -1.72 -13.75
C PHE A 73 -7.30 -1.96 -15.02
N LEU A 74 -8.62 -1.77 -14.96
CA LEU A 74 -9.48 -1.89 -16.14
C LEU A 74 -9.28 -0.72 -17.11
N ILE A 75 -9.11 0.50 -16.59
CA ILE A 75 -8.88 1.70 -17.41
C ILE A 75 -7.54 1.62 -18.15
N GLU A 76 -6.47 1.21 -17.48
CA GLU A 76 -5.13 1.11 -18.09
C GLU A 76 -5.00 0.06 -19.22
N ARG A 77 -6.03 -0.77 -19.41
CA ARG A 77 -6.08 -1.84 -20.42
C ARG A 77 -7.05 -1.58 -21.56
N THR A 78 -7.70 -0.41 -21.58
CA THR A 78 -8.61 0.04 -22.64
C THR A 78 -7.93 1.13 -23.45
#